data_AF-A0AAP9W708-F1
#
_entry.id   AF-A0AAP9W708-F1
#
_cell.length_a   1.000
_cell.length_b   1.000
_cell.length_c   1.000
_cell.angle_alpha   90.00
_cell.angle_beta   90.00
_cell.angle_gamma   90.00
#
_symmetry.space_group_name_H-M   'P 1'
#
loop_
_entity.id
_entity.type
_entity.pdbx_description
1 polymer ?
#
loop_
_entity_poly.entity_id
_entity_poly.type
_entity_poly.pdbx_seq_one_letter_code
_entity_poly.pdbx_strand_id
1 'polypeptide(L)'
;MGNRFLRLTIFISIALTLFSFWDHHLVGYLKDFIVFIHEIGHAIAALLTGGSVHTIELHGNESGETIASSGSGFFIFVVSAGYLGSCLMGGFLLNRGFSGKMIRPTLISFGTILLLMTISYSKPGNLAQYTGIFWGLGFVLLGLFNLRINRFVLVFIGTSISLYSLYDLLDFTGNIAYTDAGIMAAWITGANSSQVVPKSVIVLGYLIALLWSFFSLSIIFVSVKKVFQSEEIVVPEQEFQQNDFFQSSENENKETPFPGEVTPEVMEWFFSKGLDLNGKPLPAEFLEKEEL
;
A
#
# COMPACT_ATOMS: atom_id res chain seq x y z
N MET A 1 9.75 1.93 19.90
CA MET A 1 9.32 0.51 19.81
C MET A 1 7.79 0.31 19.76
N GLY A 2 6.96 1.07 20.50
CA GLY A 2 5.50 0.84 20.59
C GLY A 2 4.71 0.81 19.28
N ASN A 3 5.04 1.67 18.31
CA ASN A 3 4.31 1.71 17.04
C ASN A 3 4.54 0.47 16.15
N ARG A 4 5.71 -0.19 16.24
CA ARG A 4 6.05 -1.34 15.39
C ARG A 4 5.29 -2.60 15.83
N PHE A 5 5.26 -2.84 17.14
CA PHE A 5 4.54 -3.97 17.72
C PHE A 5 3.03 -3.86 17.49
N LEU A 6 2.46 -2.66 17.63
CA LEU A 6 1.03 -2.43 17.35
C LEU A 6 0.69 -2.72 15.88
N ARG A 7 1.48 -2.21 14.93
CA ARG A 7 1.26 -2.48 13.49
C ARG A 7 1.32 -3.97 13.19
N LEU A 8 2.30 -4.68 13.75
CA LEU A 8 2.46 -6.12 13.58
C LEU A 8 1.26 -6.88 14.18
N THR A 9 0.83 -6.49 15.37
CA THR A 9 -0.32 -7.09 16.05
C THR A 9 -1.59 -6.91 15.23
N ILE A 10 -1.83 -5.72 14.68
CA ILE A 10 -2.99 -5.46 13.80
C ILE A 10 -2.93 -6.34 12.55
N PHE A 11 -1.77 -6.37 11.87
CA PHE A 11 -1.58 -7.17 10.66
C PHE A 11 -1.83 -8.67 10.91
N ILE A 12 -1.22 -9.22 11.96
CA ILE A 12 -1.37 -10.63 12.34
C ILE A 12 -2.81 -10.91 12.78
N SER A 13 -3.44 -10.01 13.54
CA SER A 13 -4.83 -10.17 13.98
C SER A 13 -5.79 -10.24 12.80
N ILE A 14 -5.63 -9.38 11.79
CA ILE A 14 -6.43 -9.43 10.56
C ILE A 14 -6.18 -10.74 9.82
N ALA A 15 -4.92 -11.13 9.63
CA ALA A 15 -4.57 -12.37 8.93
C ALA A 15 -5.15 -13.62 9.61
N LEU A 16 -5.00 -13.72 10.94
CA LEU A 16 -5.56 -14.83 11.73
C LEU A 16 -7.10 -14.86 11.67
N THR A 17 -7.74 -13.68 11.69
CA THR A 17 -9.20 -13.59 11.57
C THR A 17 -9.66 -14.09 10.20
N LEU A 18 -9.03 -13.61 9.11
CA LEU A 18 -9.35 -14.07 7.76
C LEU A 18 -9.14 -15.57 7.59
N PHE A 19 -8.03 -16.10 8.13
CA PHE A 19 -7.75 -17.53 8.09
C PHE A 19 -8.78 -18.35 8.90
N SER A 20 -9.23 -17.85 10.05
CA SER A 20 -10.24 -18.53 10.87
C SER A 20 -11.62 -18.59 10.21
N PHE A 21 -11.93 -17.60 9.37
CA PHE A 21 -13.20 -17.50 8.64
C PHE A 21 -13.05 -17.81 7.14
N TRP A 22 -12.01 -18.54 6.74
CA TRP A 22 -11.65 -18.74 5.34
C TRP A 22 -12.78 -19.30 4.47
N ASP A 23 -13.54 -20.25 5.01
CA ASP A 23 -14.65 -20.93 4.31
C ASP A 23 -16.00 -20.21 4.48
N HIS A 24 -16.02 -19.06 5.15
CA HIS A 24 -17.24 -18.31 5.38
C HIS A 24 -17.64 -17.49 4.14
N HIS A 25 -18.92 -17.48 3.79
CA HIS A 25 -19.48 -16.79 2.61
C HIS A 25 -19.05 -15.31 2.47
N LEU A 26 -18.94 -14.59 3.59
CA LEU A 26 -18.45 -13.20 3.59
C LEU A 26 -16.99 -13.06 3.13
N VAL A 27 -16.15 -14.02 3.50
CA VAL A 27 -14.77 -14.10 2.99
C VAL A 27 -14.79 -14.51 1.52
N GLY A 28 -15.74 -15.36 1.10
CA GLY A 28 -15.99 -15.66 -0.33
C GLY A 28 -16.11 -14.42 -1.21
N TYR A 29 -16.98 -13.46 -0.85
CA TYR A 29 -17.10 -12.19 -1.61
C TYR A 29 -15.81 -11.35 -1.63
N LEU A 30 -15.01 -11.45 -0.56
CA LEU A 30 -13.70 -10.80 -0.50
C LEU A 30 -12.68 -11.51 -1.40
N LYS A 31 -12.71 -12.84 -1.45
CA LYS A 31 -11.86 -13.65 -2.35
C LYS A 31 -12.18 -13.35 -3.81
N ASP A 32 -13.45 -13.35 -4.20
CA ASP A 32 -13.89 -12.98 -5.56
C ASP A 32 -13.40 -11.58 -5.95
N PHE A 33 -13.43 -10.64 -5.00
CA PHE A 33 -12.85 -9.31 -5.22
C PHE A 33 -11.34 -9.34 -5.44
N ILE A 34 -10.60 -10.17 -4.71
CA ILE A 34 -9.15 -10.27 -4.89
C ILE A 34 -8.82 -10.93 -6.23
N VAL A 35 -9.55 -11.97 -6.63
CA VAL A 35 -9.46 -12.55 -7.99
C VAL A 35 -9.74 -11.47 -9.03
N PHE A 36 -10.72 -10.60 -8.82
CA PHE A 36 -10.97 -9.49 -9.74
C PHE A 36 -9.78 -8.51 -9.84
N ILE A 37 -9.06 -8.26 -8.75
CA ILE A 37 -7.83 -7.46 -8.77
C ILE A 37 -6.73 -8.14 -9.59
N HIS A 38 -6.61 -9.46 -9.49
CA HIS A 38 -5.69 -10.27 -10.31
C HIS A 38 -5.99 -10.10 -11.79
N GLU A 39 -7.24 -10.28 -12.19
CA GLU A 39 -7.70 -10.11 -13.56
C GLU A 39 -7.49 -8.69 -14.10
N ILE A 40 -7.79 -7.69 -13.28
CA ILE A 40 -7.50 -6.28 -13.61
C ILE A 40 -5.99 -6.06 -13.81
N GLY A 41 -5.13 -6.78 -13.11
CA GLY A 41 -3.68 -6.77 -13.30
C GLY A 41 -3.30 -7.11 -14.75
N HIS A 42 -3.81 -8.22 -15.28
CA HIS A 42 -3.63 -8.60 -16.68
C HIS A 42 -4.17 -7.53 -17.63
N ALA A 43 -5.39 -7.06 -17.38
CA ALA A 43 -6.04 -6.07 -18.23
C ALA A 43 -5.27 -4.74 -18.29
N ILE A 44 -4.80 -4.22 -17.14
CA ILE A 44 -3.97 -3.00 -17.09
C ILE A 44 -2.65 -3.23 -17.83
N ALA A 45 -1.98 -4.36 -17.63
CA ALA A 45 -0.74 -4.66 -18.32
C ALA A 45 -0.93 -4.78 -19.84
N ALA A 46 -2.03 -5.38 -20.30
CA ALA A 46 -2.40 -5.44 -21.71
C ALA A 46 -2.55 -4.03 -22.29
N LEU A 47 -3.30 -3.15 -21.62
CA LEU A 47 -3.51 -1.77 -22.07
C LEU A 47 -2.20 -0.96 -22.09
N LEU A 48 -1.38 -1.07 -21.03
CA LEU A 48 -0.10 -0.34 -20.93
C LEU A 48 0.92 -0.78 -21.98
N THR A 49 0.83 -2.03 -22.45
CA THR A 49 1.73 -2.56 -23.48
C THR A 49 1.24 -2.26 -24.90
N GLY A 50 0.13 -1.53 -25.05
CA GLY A 50 -0.47 -1.21 -26.35
C GLY A 50 -1.32 -2.35 -26.94
N GLY A 51 -1.70 -3.32 -26.11
CA GLY A 51 -2.65 -4.37 -26.45
C GLY A 51 -4.10 -3.92 -26.25
N SER A 52 -5.02 -4.88 -26.15
CA SER A 52 -6.46 -4.61 -25.96
C SER A 52 -7.08 -5.60 -24.99
N VAL A 53 -8.14 -5.19 -24.30
CA VAL A 53 -8.90 -6.03 -23.38
C VAL A 53 -10.31 -6.20 -23.94
N HIS A 54 -10.78 -7.44 -24.03
CA HIS A 54 -12.10 -7.77 -24.55
C HIS A 54 -13.11 -7.95 -23.43
N THR A 55 -12.80 -8.78 -22.43
CA THR A 55 -13.69 -9.02 -21.30
C THR A 55 -12.92 -9.47 -20.08
N ILE A 56 -13.47 -9.18 -18.90
CA ILE A 56 -13.07 -9.71 -17.60
C ILE A 56 -14.27 -10.42 -17.00
N GLU A 57 -14.09 -11.68 -16.58
CA GLU A 57 -15.14 -12.51 -15.99
C GLU A 57 -14.69 -13.11 -14.66
N LEU A 58 -15.65 -13.31 -13.75
CA LEU A 58 -15.48 -14.04 -12.50
C LEU A 58 -16.49 -15.19 -12.47
N HIS A 59 -16.07 -16.34 -11.94
CA HIS A 59 -16.88 -17.56 -11.95
C HIS A 59 -17.47 -17.94 -10.59
N GLY A 60 -17.08 -17.26 -9.50
CA GLY A 60 -17.65 -17.45 -8.15
C GLY A 60 -17.20 -18.73 -7.45
N ASN A 61 -16.11 -19.32 -7.93
CA ASN A 61 -15.43 -20.50 -7.41
C ASN A 61 -13.94 -20.21 -7.22
N GLU A 62 -13.61 -18.98 -6.80
CA GLU A 62 -12.23 -18.50 -6.64
C GLU A 62 -11.44 -18.44 -7.97
N SER A 63 -12.13 -18.48 -9.13
CA SER A 63 -11.51 -18.32 -10.45
C SER A 63 -12.13 -17.18 -11.28
N GLY A 64 -11.33 -16.68 -12.21
CA GLY A 64 -11.70 -15.65 -13.17
C GLY A 64 -10.91 -15.82 -14.47
N GLU A 65 -11.26 -15.04 -15.47
CA GLU A 65 -10.50 -14.96 -16.71
C GLU A 65 -10.54 -13.56 -17.32
N THR A 66 -9.41 -13.16 -17.90
CA THR A 66 -9.27 -11.93 -18.68
C THR A 66 -8.92 -12.28 -20.12
N ILE A 67 -9.85 -12.01 -21.03
CA ILE A 67 -9.59 -12.15 -22.46
C ILE A 67 -8.95 -10.86 -22.96
N ALA A 68 -7.64 -10.91 -23.20
CA ALA A 68 -6.86 -9.76 -23.65
C ALA A 68 -5.79 -10.15 -24.67
N SER A 69 -5.33 -9.17 -25.45
CA SER A 69 -4.14 -9.24 -26.31
C SER A 69 -3.04 -8.35 -25.75
N SER A 70 -1.79 -8.76 -25.91
CA SER A 70 -0.62 -7.94 -25.54
C SER A 70 -0.12 -7.13 -26.74
N GLY A 71 0.60 -6.04 -26.46
CA GLY A 71 1.48 -5.46 -27.48
C GLY A 71 2.58 -6.42 -27.93
N SER A 72 3.15 -6.16 -29.11
CA SER A 72 4.21 -7.01 -29.68
C SER A 72 5.38 -7.16 -28.72
N GLY A 73 5.71 -8.41 -28.35
CA GLY A 73 6.83 -8.74 -27.47
C GLY A 73 6.57 -8.56 -25.97
N PHE A 74 5.37 -8.12 -25.55
CA PHE A 74 5.08 -7.83 -24.14
C PHE A 74 4.20 -8.87 -23.42
N PHE A 75 3.89 -9.99 -24.07
CA PHE A 75 3.04 -11.04 -23.50
C PHE A 75 3.48 -11.50 -22.10
N ILE A 76 4.79 -11.62 -21.87
CA ILE A 76 5.34 -12.02 -20.58
C ILE A 76 4.91 -11.08 -19.45
N PHE A 77 4.89 -9.77 -19.71
CA PHE A 77 4.46 -8.79 -18.73
C PHE A 77 2.96 -8.89 -18.44
N VAL A 78 2.15 -9.09 -19.48
CA VAL A 78 0.69 -9.24 -19.33
C VAL A 78 0.37 -10.46 -18.49
N VAL A 79 0.93 -11.62 -18.82
CA VAL A 79 0.63 -12.87 -18.12
C VAL A 79 1.23 -12.91 -16.71
N SER A 80 2.33 -12.21 -16.44
CA SER A 80 2.87 -12.12 -15.06
C SER A 80 2.08 -11.15 -14.16
N ALA A 81 1.27 -10.27 -14.75
CA ALA A 81 0.70 -9.13 -14.04
C ALA A 81 -0.39 -9.49 -13.02
N GLY A 82 -1.03 -10.66 -13.14
CA GLY A 82 -1.98 -11.14 -12.15
C GLY A 82 -1.29 -11.38 -10.80
N TYR A 83 -0.51 -12.46 -10.70
CA TYR A 83 0.18 -12.84 -9.46
C TYR A 83 1.06 -11.72 -8.88
N LEU A 84 1.94 -11.14 -9.71
CA LEU A 84 2.88 -10.12 -9.24
C LEU A 84 2.18 -8.79 -8.95
N GLY A 85 1.17 -8.43 -9.75
CA GLY A 85 0.40 -7.19 -9.58
C GLY A 85 -0.43 -7.21 -8.30
N SER A 86 -1.07 -8.33 -7.99
CA SER A 86 -1.81 -8.53 -6.73
C SER A 86 -0.90 -8.37 -5.52
N CYS A 87 0.30 -8.97 -5.54
CA CYS A 87 1.30 -8.81 -4.48
C CYS A 87 1.75 -7.36 -4.30
N LEU A 88 2.03 -6.66 -5.40
CA LEU A 88 2.41 -5.25 -5.39
C LEU A 88 1.28 -4.35 -4.88
N MET A 89 0.04 -4.61 -5.29
CA MET A 89 -1.13 -3.85 -4.86
C MET A 89 -1.37 -4.03 -3.35
N GLY A 90 -1.35 -5.28 -2.86
CA GLY A 90 -1.49 -5.56 -1.43
C GLY A 90 -0.42 -4.83 -0.60
N GLY A 91 0.84 -4.92 -1.02
CA GLY A 91 1.95 -4.21 -0.38
C GLY A 91 1.81 -2.68 -0.41
N PHE A 92 1.34 -2.13 -1.53
CA PHE A 92 1.09 -0.70 -1.69
C PHE A 92 -0.01 -0.21 -0.73
N LEU A 93 -1.15 -0.90 -0.67
CA LEU A 93 -2.26 -0.54 0.22
C LEU A 93 -1.87 -0.65 1.69
N LEU A 94 -1.12 -1.70 2.07
CA LEU A 94 -0.56 -1.84 3.42
C LEU A 94 0.34 -0.66 3.79
N ASN A 95 1.24 -0.27 2.88
CA ASN A 95 2.13 0.86 3.10
C ASN A 95 1.37 2.18 3.27
N ARG A 96 0.33 2.44 2.45
CA ARG A 96 -0.52 3.64 2.58
C ARG A 96 -1.36 3.63 3.86
N GLY A 97 -1.94 2.49 4.21
CA GLY A 97 -2.70 2.31 5.45
C GLY A 97 -1.83 2.53 6.70
N PHE A 98 -0.67 1.90 6.79
CA PHE A 98 0.18 2.03 7.97
C PHE A 98 0.94 3.36 8.05
N SER A 99 1.37 3.95 6.93
CA SER A 99 1.98 5.29 6.95
C SER A 99 0.97 6.40 7.25
N GLY A 100 -0.32 6.16 7.02
CA GLY A 100 -1.37 7.15 7.17
C GLY A 100 -1.33 8.28 6.14
N LYS A 101 -0.42 8.21 5.16
CA LYS A 101 -0.23 9.23 4.12
C LYS A 101 -1.03 8.89 2.88
N MET A 102 -1.64 9.89 2.25
CA MET A 102 -2.39 9.75 0.99
C MET A 102 -3.54 8.74 1.05
N ILE A 103 -4.17 8.53 2.22
CA ILE A 103 -5.25 7.54 2.40
C ILE A 103 -6.42 7.82 1.44
N ARG A 104 -7.00 9.02 1.50
CA ARG A 104 -8.16 9.42 0.69
C ARG A 104 -7.89 9.33 -0.81
N PRO A 105 -6.82 9.94 -1.37
CA PRO A 105 -6.56 9.83 -2.79
C PRO A 105 -6.28 8.38 -3.22
N THR A 106 -5.67 7.56 -2.36
CA THR A 106 -5.49 6.12 -2.64
C THR A 106 -6.82 5.39 -2.74
N LEU A 107 -7.76 5.62 -1.82
CA LEU A 107 -9.09 5.00 -1.87
C LEU A 107 -9.89 5.45 -3.10
N ILE A 108 -9.89 6.76 -3.39
CA ILE A 108 -10.60 7.31 -4.55
C ILE A 108 -10.00 6.77 -5.84
N SER A 109 -8.67 6.78 -6.00
CA SER A 109 -8.04 6.29 -7.23
C SER A 109 -8.26 4.79 -7.41
N PHE A 110 -8.09 4.01 -6.34
CA PHE A 110 -8.29 2.56 -6.37
C PHE A 110 -9.75 2.20 -6.72
N GLY A 111 -10.72 2.83 -6.06
CA GLY A 111 -12.14 2.64 -6.36
C GLY A 111 -12.53 3.12 -7.76
N THR A 112 -11.95 4.23 -8.23
CA THR A 112 -12.22 4.75 -9.59
C THR A 112 -11.66 3.81 -10.65
N ILE A 113 -10.43 3.31 -10.49
CA ILE A 113 -9.84 2.34 -11.43
C ILE A 113 -10.70 1.07 -11.48
N LEU A 114 -11.12 0.55 -10.33
CA LEU A 114 -12.05 -0.57 -10.25
C LEU A 114 -13.33 -0.31 -11.06
N LEU A 115 -14.00 0.82 -10.83
CA LEU A 115 -15.22 1.18 -11.56
C LEU A 115 -14.98 1.32 -13.07
N LEU A 116 -13.90 1.97 -13.47
CA LEU A 116 -13.55 2.15 -14.88
C LEU A 116 -13.33 0.80 -15.57
N MET A 117 -12.54 -0.10 -14.98
CA MET A 117 -12.31 -1.43 -15.54
C MET A 117 -13.61 -2.25 -15.59
N THR A 118 -14.44 -2.14 -14.54
CA THR A 118 -15.73 -2.82 -14.46
C THR A 118 -16.67 -2.36 -15.57
N ILE A 119 -16.88 -1.06 -15.72
CA ILE A 119 -17.80 -0.50 -16.73
C ILE A 119 -17.29 -0.79 -18.16
N SER A 120 -15.98 -0.81 -18.35
CA SER A 120 -15.38 -0.97 -19.68
C SER A 120 -15.31 -2.42 -20.15
N TYR A 121 -15.08 -3.37 -19.23
CA TYR A 121 -14.69 -4.75 -19.60
C TYR A 121 -15.49 -5.85 -18.91
N SER A 122 -16.44 -5.55 -18.01
CA SER A 122 -17.33 -6.58 -17.46
C SER A 122 -18.65 -6.66 -18.23
N LYS A 123 -19.19 -7.88 -18.37
CA LYS A 123 -20.51 -8.09 -18.99
C LYS A 123 -21.65 -7.68 -18.03
N PRO A 124 -22.69 -7.00 -18.51
CA PRO A 124 -23.86 -6.65 -17.69
C PRO A 124 -24.49 -7.88 -17.02
N GLY A 125 -24.69 -7.82 -15.70
CA GLY A 125 -25.28 -8.90 -14.91
C GLY A 125 -24.32 -10.03 -14.52
N ASN A 126 -23.03 -9.96 -14.88
CA ASN A 126 -22.03 -10.91 -14.42
C ASN A 126 -21.55 -10.56 -13.00
N LEU A 127 -21.07 -11.57 -12.26
CA LEU A 127 -20.42 -11.42 -10.96
C LEU A 127 -19.31 -10.36 -10.95
N ALA A 128 -18.47 -10.30 -11.99
CA ALA A 128 -17.42 -9.28 -12.12
C ALA A 128 -17.98 -7.85 -12.06
N GLN A 129 -19.14 -7.63 -12.68
CA GLN A 129 -19.80 -6.33 -12.66
C GLN A 129 -20.28 -5.97 -11.25
N TYR A 130 -20.95 -6.90 -10.58
CA TYR A 130 -21.46 -6.67 -9.21
C TYR A 130 -20.32 -6.44 -8.21
N THR A 131 -19.29 -7.27 -8.25
CA THR A 131 -18.10 -7.15 -7.42
C THR A 131 -17.42 -5.81 -7.65
N GLY A 132 -17.17 -5.46 -8.91
CA GLY A 132 -16.50 -4.21 -9.27
C GLY A 132 -17.27 -2.95 -8.89
N ILE A 133 -18.60 -2.92 -9.09
CA ILE A 133 -19.45 -1.80 -8.68
C ILE A 133 -19.50 -1.67 -7.16
N PHE A 134 -19.75 -2.78 -6.44
CA PHE A 134 -19.88 -2.77 -4.99
C PHE A 134 -18.61 -2.27 -4.31
N TRP A 135 -17.46 -2.88 -4.62
CA TRP A 135 -16.18 -2.51 -4.02
C TRP A 135 -15.69 -1.15 -4.52
N GLY A 136 -15.81 -0.89 -5.83
CA GLY A 136 -15.38 0.37 -6.43
C GLY A 136 -16.12 1.58 -5.85
N LEU A 137 -17.46 1.52 -5.80
CA LEU A 137 -18.28 2.58 -5.20
C LEU A 137 -18.01 2.70 -3.69
N GLY A 138 -17.87 1.57 -2.99
CA GLY A 138 -17.51 1.54 -1.57
C GLY A 138 -16.22 2.31 -1.29
N PHE A 139 -15.15 2.07 -2.04
CA PHE A 139 -13.87 2.77 -1.87
C PHE A 139 -13.94 4.25 -2.24
N VAL A 140 -14.64 4.61 -3.31
CA VAL A 140 -14.82 6.03 -3.68
C VAL A 140 -15.57 6.77 -2.57
N LEU A 141 -16.70 6.23 -2.09
CA LEU A 141 -17.49 6.84 -1.01
C LEU A 141 -16.66 6.96 0.27
N LEU A 142 -15.96 5.90 0.68
CA LEU A 142 -15.05 5.95 1.83
C LEU A 142 -13.96 7.00 1.64
N GLY A 143 -13.39 7.16 0.45
CA GLY A 143 -12.37 8.19 0.19
C GLY A 143 -12.92 9.62 0.25
N LEU A 144 -14.18 9.83 -0.15
CA LEU A 144 -14.87 11.11 -0.09
C LEU A 144 -15.15 11.52 1.36
N PHE A 145 -15.69 10.61 2.17
CA PHE A 145 -15.93 10.85 3.59
C PHE A 145 -14.63 10.68 4.38
N ASN A 146 -14.09 11.75 4.96
CA ASN A 146 -12.82 11.70 5.71
C ASN A 146 -12.97 10.95 7.06
N LEU A 147 -13.21 9.65 7.01
CA LEU A 147 -13.49 8.81 8.17
C LEU A 147 -12.20 8.23 8.76
N ARG A 148 -12.15 8.13 10.10
CA ARG A 148 -11.02 7.51 10.81
C ARG A 148 -10.83 6.03 10.42
N ILE A 149 -11.89 5.36 10.00
CA ILE A 149 -11.86 3.95 9.57
C ILE A 149 -11.10 3.73 8.26
N ASN A 150 -10.96 4.76 7.40
CA ASN A 150 -10.33 4.63 6.08
C ASN A 150 -8.91 4.06 6.14
N ARG A 151 -8.17 4.41 7.21
CA ARG A 151 -6.84 3.85 7.47
C ARG A 151 -6.91 2.35 7.69
N PHE A 152 -7.85 1.91 8.53
CA PHE A 152 -8.06 0.50 8.83
C PHE A 152 -8.52 -0.27 7.59
N VAL A 153 -9.40 0.32 6.77
CA VAL A 153 -9.84 -0.29 5.50
C VAL A 153 -8.66 -0.56 4.58
N LEU A 154 -7.75 0.39 4.39
CA LEU A 154 -6.55 0.15 3.55
C LEU A 154 -5.65 -0.95 4.11
N VAL A 155 -5.48 -1.02 5.43
CA VAL A 155 -4.71 -2.10 6.06
C VAL A 155 -5.42 -3.44 5.88
N PHE A 156 -6.73 -3.50 6.12
CA PHE A 156 -7.54 -4.71 5.98
C PHE A 156 -7.50 -5.25 4.56
N ILE A 157 -7.76 -4.40 3.55
CA ILE A 157 -7.74 -4.79 2.14
C ILE A 157 -6.33 -5.16 1.69
N GLY A 158 -5.31 -4.39 2.10
CA GLY A 158 -3.93 -4.71 1.81
C GLY A 158 -3.51 -6.07 2.38
N THR A 159 -3.84 -6.35 3.65
CA THR A 159 -3.60 -7.66 4.28
C THR A 159 -4.36 -8.76 3.56
N SER A 160 -5.62 -8.53 3.20
CA SER A 160 -6.47 -9.51 2.51
C SER A 160 -5.88 -9.90 1.17
N ILE A 161 -5.52 -8.92 0.33
CA ILE A 161 -4.89 -9.16 -0.98
C ILE A 161 -3.57 -9.89 -0.80
N SER A 162 -2.71 -9.45 0.13
CA SER A 162 -1.41 -10.12 0.36
C SER A 162 -1.57 -11.56 0.86
N LEU A 163 -2.50 -11.83 1.76
CA LEU A 163 -2.74 -13.18 2.28
C LEU A 163 -3.31 -14.09 1.18
N TYR A 164 -4.31 -13.61 0.45
CA TYR A 164 -4.91 -14.38 -0.64
C TYR A 164 -3.92 -14.60 -1.77
N SER A 165 -3.07 -13.61 -2.11
CA SER A 165 -2.02 -13.81 -3.13
C SER A 165 -1.04 -14.92 -2.76
N LEU A 166 -0.82 -15.21 -1.47
CA LEU A 166 -0.01 -16.37 -1.05
C LEU A 166 -0.77 -17.69 -1.20
N TYR A 167 -2.07 -17.67 -0.92
CA TYR A 167 -2.96 -18.82 -1.13
C TYR A 167 -3.08 -19.15 -2.62
N ASP A 168 -3.19 -18.13 -3.48
CA ASP A 168 -3.32 -18.23 -4.94
C ASP A 168 -2.12 -18.95 -5.58
N LEU A 169 -0.93 -18.87 -4.98
CA LEU A 169 0.25 -19.64 -5.43
C LEU A 169 0.06 -21.16 -5.31
N LEU A 170 -0.88 -21.61 -4.48
CA LEU A 170 -1.20 -23.03 -4.35
C LEU A 170 -1.90 -23.58 -5.60
N ASP A 171 -2.50 -22.73 -6.44
CA ASP A 171 -3.11 -23.14 -7.71
C ASP A 171 -2.10 -23.81 -8.65
N PHE A 172 -0.81 -23.44 -8.52
CA PHE A 172 0.27 -24.08 -9.25
C PHE A 172 0.45 -25.57 -8.93
N THR A 173 0.00 -26.02 -7.76
CA THR A 173 0.06 -27.43 -7.35
C THR A 173 -1.04 -28.29 -7.97
N GLY A 174 -2.09 -27.64 -8.49
CA GLY A 174 -3.19 -28.29 -9.17
C GLY A 174 -2.87 -28.56 -10.64
N ASN A 175 -3.70 -28.01 -11.53
CA ASN A 175 -3.50 -28.19 -12.97
C ASN A 175 -2.73 -27.01 -13.56
N ILE A 176 -1.40 -27.11 -13.53
CA ILE A 176 -0.48 -26.07 -13.99
C ILE A 176 -0.77 -25.56 -15.41
N ALA A 177 -1.39 -26.37 -16.27
CA ALA A 177 -1.68 -25.99 -17.65
C ALA A 177 -2.73 -24.87 -17.77
N TYR A 178 -3.61 -24.73 -16.77
CA TYR A 178 -4.68 -23.72 -16.75
C TYR A 178 -4.33 -22.48 -15.93
N THR A 179 -3.12 -22.41 -15.39
CA THR A 179 -2.64 -21.21 -14.69
C THR A 179 -1.90 -20.29 -15.65
N ASP A 180 -1.68 -19.04 -15.25
CA ASP A 180 -0.85 -18.09 -15.99
C ASP A 180 0.52 -18.66 -16.36
N ALA A 181 1.10 -19.50 -15.49
CA ALA A 181 2.42 -20.09 -15.70
C ALA A 181 2.37 -21.13 -16.82
N GLY A 182 1.29 -21.92 -16.89
CA GLY A 182 1.00 -22.83 -17.98
C GLY A 182 0.74 -22.10 -19.30
N ILE A 183 -0.04 -21.01 -19.26
CA ILE A 183 -0.31 -20.16 -20.43
C ILE A 183 1.00 -19.59 -20.99
N MET A 184 1.88 -19.08 -20.12
CA MET A 184 3.20 -18.62 -20.53
C MET A 184 4.06 -19.76 -21.09
N ALA A 185 4.07 -20.93 -20.45
CA ALA A 185 4.83 -22.07 -20.93
C ALA A 185 4.35 -22.56 -22.32
N ALA A 186 3.03 -22.59 -22.54
CA ALA A 186 2.44 -22.94 -23.82
C ALA A 186 2.86 -21.93 -24.92
N TRP A 187 2.83 -20.63 -24.60
CA TRP A 187 3.29 -19.58 -25.51
C TRP A 187 4.78 -19.71 -25.85
N ILE A 188 5.66 -19.92 -24.85
CA ILE A 188 7.12 -20.07 -25.06
C ILE A 188 7.44 -21.29 -25.92
N THR A 189 6.74 -22.39 -25.69
CA THR A 189 6.98 -23.65 -26.42
C THR A 189 6.33 -23.68 -27.80
N GLY A 190 5.50 -22.69 -28.14
CA GLY A 190 4.68 -22.69 -29.36
C GLY A 190 3.63 -23.81 -29.38
N ALA A 191 3.27 -24.34 -28.21
CA ALA A 191 2.25 -25.37 -28.10
C ALA A 191 0.86 -24.75 -28.33
N ASN A 192 0.22 -25.11 -29.44
CA ASN A 192 -1.19 -24.77 -29.65
C ASN A 192 -2.07 -25.54 -28.67
N SER A 193 -3.23 -24.96 -28.33
CA SER A 193 -4.31 -25.61 -27.57
C SER A 193 -4.76 -26.90 -28.24
N SER A 194 -4.01 -27.97 -28.01
CA SER A 194 -4.29 -29.34 -28.40
C SER A 194 -4.90 -30.02 -27.18
N GLN A 195 -5.82 -30.98 -27.37
CA GLN A 195 -6.44 -31.69 -26.24
C GLN A 195 -5.43 -32.39 -25.30
N VAL A 196 -4.20 -32.59 -25.75
CA VAL A 196 -3.11 -33.15 -24.94
C VAL A 196 -2.04 -32.09 -24.73
N VAL A 197 -1.88 -31.64 -23.49
CA VAL A 197 -0.83 -30.71 -23.08
C VAL A 197 0.53 -31.43 -23.13
N PRO A 198 1.52 -30.96 -23.92
CA PRO A 198 2.83 -31.58 -23.96
C PRO A 198 3.53 -31.56 -22.60
N LYS A 199 4.30 -32.62 -22.29
CA LYS A 199 5.08 -32.69 -21.04
C LYS A 199 6.06 -31.52 -20.88
N SER A 200 6.58 -30.98 -21.98
CA SER A 200 7.45 -29.79 -21.97
C SER A 200 6.76 -28.56 -21.41
N VAL A 201 5.48 -28.34 -21.73
CA VAL A 201 4.66 -27.24 -21.20
C VAL A 201 4.48 -27.39 -19.70
N ILE A 202 4.16 -28.60 -19.24
CA ILE A 202 3.97 -28.90 -17.81
C ILE A 202 5.25 -28.61 -17.03
N VAL A 203 6.39 -29.15 -17.48
CA VAL A 203 7.68 -28.94 -16.81
C VAL A 203 8.07 -27.46 -16.79
N LEU A 204 7.96 -26.76 -17.92
CA LEU A 204 8.27 -25.34 -17.99
C LEU A 204 7.31 -24.49 -17.14
N GLY A 205 6.02 -24.85 -17.11
CA GLY A 205 5.02 -24.19 -16.27
C GLY A 205 5.38 -24.25 -14.79
N TYR A 206 5.83 -25.41 -14.28
CA TYR A 206 6.30 -25.52 -12.90
C TYR A 206 7.56 -24.68 -12.62
N LEU A 207 8.49 -24.58 -13.58
CA LEU A 207 9.68 -23.72 -13.43
C LEU A 207 9.30 -22.23 -13.35
N ILE A 208 8.36 -21.79 -14.19
CA ILE A 208 7.83 -20.41 -14.17
C ILE A 208 7.07 -20.16 -12.86
N ALA A 209 6.22 -21.09 -12.43
CA ALA A 209 5.49 -21.01 -11.17
C ALA A 209 6.42 -20.89 -9.96
N LEU A 210 7.52 -21.66 -9.91
CA LEU A 210 8.53 -21.53 -8.85
C LEU A 210 9.17 -20.13 -8.85
N LEU A 211 9.50 -19.61 -10.03
CA LEU A 211 10.08 -18.27 -10.17
C LEU A 211 9.11 -17.18 -9.70
N TRP A 212 7.84 -17.25 -10.12
CA TRP A 212 6.83 -16.30 -9.69
C TRP A 212 6.48 -16.43 -8.21
N SER A 213 6.47 -17.64 -7.66
CA SER A 213 6.30 -17.85 -6.21
C SER A 213 7.42 -17.16 -5.45
N PHE A 214 8.68 -17.30 -5.90
CA PHE A 214 9.82 -16.60 -5.31
C PHE A 214 9.68 -15.08 -5.36
N PHE A 215 9.30 -14.51 -6.51
CA PHE A 215 9.11 -13.06 -6.63
C PHE A 215 7.92 -12.56 -5.79
N SER A 216 6.81 -13.28 -5.79
CA SER A 216 5.60 -12.95 -5.01
C SER A 216 5.90 -12.91 -3.51
N LEU A 217 6.56 -13.96 -3.01
CA LEU A 217 7.02 -14.03 -1.61
C LEU A 217 7.99 -12.88 -1.30
N SER A 218 8.91 -12.57 -2.20
CA SER A 218 9.87 -11.48 -2.02
C SER A 218 9.19 -10.11 -1.96
N ILE A 219 8.22 -9.85 -2.85
CA ILE A 219 7.44 -8.59 -2.88
C ILE A 219 6.66 -8.42 -1.58
N ILE A 220 5.96 -9.46 -1.14
CA ILE A 220 5.18 -9.43 0.10
C ILE A 220 6.13 -9.23 1.29
N PHE A 221 7.23 -9.99 1.36
CA PHE A 221 8.21 -9.86 2.43
C PHE A 221 8.80 -8.44 2.52
N VAL A 222 9.23 -7.86 1.40
CA VAL A 222 9.78 -6.49 1.36
C VAL A 222 8.72 -5.47 1.76
N SER A 223 7.49 -5.61 1.28
CA SER A 223 6.38 -4.69 1.58
C SER A 223 6.05 -4.70 3.07
N VAL A 224 5.92 -5.90 3.65
CA VAL A 224 5.64 -6.10 5.07
C VAL A 224 6.81 -5.60 5.93
N LYS A 225 8.06 -5.91 5.55
CA LYS A 225 9.26 -5.42 6.25
C LYS A 225 9.32 -3.89 6.28
N LYS A 226 9.08 -3.23 5.14
CA LYS A 226 9.10 -1.76 5.03
C LYS A 226 8.03 -1.09 5.90
N VAL A 227 6.85 -1.70 6.00
CA VAL A 227 5.75 -1.26 6.87
C VAL A 227 6.15 -1.26 8.35
N PHE A 228 6.95 -2.23 8.79
CA PHE A 228 7.37 -2.36 10.18
C PHE A 228 8.68 -1.64 10.52
N GLN A 229 9.51 -1.34 9.52
CA GLN A 229 10.74 -0.55 9.71
C GLN A 229 10.51 0.96 9.70
N SER A 230 9.35 1.43 9.26
CA SER A 230 9.02 2.86 9.20
C SER A 230 8.68 3.45 10.58
N GLU A 231 9.71 3.71 11.38
CA GLU A 231 10.01 4.98 12.11
C GLU A 231 11.05 4.70 13.22
N GLU A 232 12.28 5.15 12.98
CA GLU A 232 12.98 6.08 13.89
C GLU A 232 13.15 7.36 13.07
N ILE A 233 12.26 8.33 13.25
CA ILE A 233 12.63 9.71 12.93
C ILE A 233 13.43 10.14 14.15
N VAL A 234 14.75 9.97 14.08
CA VAL A 234 15.66 10.74 14.92
C VAL A 234 15.46 12.17 14.46
N VAL A 235 14.74 12.98 15.26
CA VAL A 235 14.87 14.43 15.18
C VAL A 235 16.37 14.67 15.37
N PRO A 236 17.10 15.29 14.42
CA PRO A 236 18.49 15.62 14.66
C PRO A 236 18.50 16.49 15.92
N GLU A 237 19.07 15.95 16.99
CA GLU A 237 19.51 16.76 18.11
C GLU A 237 20.44 17.77 17.45
N GLN A 238 20.04 19.05 17.44
CA GLN A 238 20.94 20.11 17.00
C GLN A 238 22.14 20.02 17.92
N GLU A 239 23.22 19.41 17.44
CA GLU A 239 24.55 19.49 18.03
C GLU A 239 24.85 20.97 18.20
N PHE A 240 24.74 21.45 19.43
CA PHE A 240 25.26 22.75 19.81
C PHE A 240 26.78 22.61 19.75
N GLN A 241 27.35 22.86 18.56
CA GLN A 241 28.78 22.94 18.36
C GLN A 241 29.30 24.11 19.21
N GLN A 242 29.80 23.75 20.38
CA GLN A 242 30.71 24.55 21.16
C GLN A 242 32.05 24.52 20.42
N ASN A 243 32.36 25.57 19.65
CA ASN A 243 33.70 26.16 19.56
C ASN A 243 33.73 27.41 18.67
N ASP A 244 34.52 28.36 19.16
CA ASP A 244 35.18 29.46 18.45
C ASP A 244 34.31 30.61 17.92
N PHE A 245 34.37 31.78 18.57
CA PHE A 245 35.48 32.73 18.33
C PHE A 245 35.24 34.03 19.12
N PHE A 246 36.28 34.49 19.82
CA PHE A 246 36.41 35.89 20.25
C PHE A 246 36.41 36.77 18.99
N GLN A 247 35.34 37.51 18.72
CA GLN A 247 35.46 38.72 17.90
C GLN A 247 34.39 39.75 18.24
N SER A 248 34.88 40.85 18.79
CA SER A 248 34.24 42.15 18.93
C SER A 248 33.67 42.66 17.62
N SER A 249 32.39 43.04 17.59
CA SER A 249 31.90 44.25 16.91
C SER A 249 30.40 44.43 17.16
N GLU A 250 30.04 45.67 17.43
CA GLU A 250 28.68 46.20 17.50
C GLU A 250 27.86 45.80 16.28
N ASN A 251 26.62 45.34 16.49
CA ASN A 251 25.49 45.66 15.64
C ASN A 251 24.18 45.24 16.32
N GLU A 252 23.31 46.24 16.48
CA GLU A 252 21.93 46.18 16.95
C GLU A 252 21.06 45.24 16.08
N ASN A 253 19.91 44.87 16.64
CA ASN A 253 18.84 44.01 16.11
C ASN A 253 19.01 42.50 16.33
N LYS A 254 18.87 42.07 17.59
CA LYS A 254 18.29 40.75 17.88
C LYS A 254 16.77 40.89 17.88
N GLU A 255 16.13 40.31 16.87
CA GLU A 255 14.68 40.09 16.84
C GLU A 255 14.28 39.32 18.10
N THR A 256 13.56 39.98 18.99
CA THR A 256 12.87 39.34 20.12
C THR A 256 11.62 38.63 19.56
N PRO A 257 11.30 37.40 19.98
CA PRO A 257 10.10 36.67 19.56
C PRO A 257 8.77 37.31 20.00
N PHE A 258 8.84 38.38 20.80
CA PHE A 258 7.67 39.11 21.27
C PHE A 258 7.13 40.00 20.13
N PRO A 259 5.88 39.78 19.66
CA PRO A 259 5.36 40.39 18.43
C PRO A 259 4.98 41.87 18.55
N GLY A 260 5.44 42.58 19.59
CA GLY A 260 5.09 43.97 19.89
C GLY A 260 6.29 44.80 20.35
N GLU A 261 6.10 46.12 20.43
CA GLU A 261 7.14 47.02 20.96
C GLU A 261 7.45 46.69 22.42
N VAL A 262 8.74 46.56 22.73
CA VAL A 262 9.21 46.25 24.09
C VAL A 262 9.27 47.54 24.89
N THR A 263 8.18 47.88 25.59
CA THR A 263 8.18 48.98 26.57
C THR A 263 8.81 48.53 27.90
N PRO A 264 9.31 49.47 28.74
CA PRO A 264 9.85 49.13 30.06
C PRO A 264 8.86 48.34 30.93
N GLU A 265 7.56 48.63 30.85
CA GLU A 265 6.52 47.94 31.62
C GLU A 265 6.35 46.48 31.19
N VAL A 266 6.52 46.19 29.89
CA VAL A 266 6.47 44.83 29.36
C VAL A 266 7.66 44.02 29.87
N MET A 267 8.87 44.61 29.88
CA MET A 267 10.05 43.94 30.43
C MET A 267 9.89 43.59 31.92
N GLU A 268 9.38 44.53 32.70
CA GLU A 268 9.16 44.36 34.13
C GLU A 268 8.11 43.27 34.41
N TRP A 269 7.06 43.20 33.60
CA TRP A 269 6.06 42.12 33.70
C TRP A 269 6.69 40.74 33.45
N PHE A 270 7.54 40.58 32.43
CA PHE A 270 8.21 39.31 32.15
C PHE A 270 9.17 38.91 33.28
N PHE A 271 9.95 39.85 33.80
CA PHE A 271 10.84 39.58 34.93
C PHE A 271 10.09 39.24 36.22
N SER A 272 8.94 39.87 36.49
CA SER A 272 8.07 39.50 37.62
C SER A 272 7.54 38.05 37.55
N LYS A 273 7.57 37.44 36.36
CA LYS A 273 7.21 36.04 36.12
C LYS A 273 8.43 35.12 36.07
N GLY A 274 9.63 35.64 36.31
CA GLY A 274 10.87 34.89 36.22
C GLY A 274 11.23 34.50 34.79
N LEU A 275 10.78 35.25 33.79
CA LEU A 275 10.96 34.93 32.36
C LEU A 275 11.75 36.03 31.64
N ASP A 276 12.52 35.65 30.61
CA ASP A 276 13.08 36.59 29.64
C ASP A 276 12.03 36.95 28.56
N LEU A 277 12.35 37.92 27.69
CA LEU A 277 11.50 38.33 26.57
C LEU A 277 11.24 37.24 25.52
N ASN A 278 11.92 36.10 25.63
CA ASN A 278 11.75 34.93 24.78
C ASN A 278 10.90 33.84 25.47
N GLY A 279 10.37 34.11 26.68
CA GLY A 279 9.59 33.16 27.48
C GLY A 279 10.42 32.04 28.12
N LYS A 280 11.75 32.21 28.24
CA LYS A 280 12.63 31.26 28.94
C LYS A 280 12.78 31.67 30.41
N PRO A 281 12.90 30.71 31.34
CA PRO A 281 13.15 31.02 32.74
C PRO A 281 14.47 31.76 32.91
N LEU A 282 14.47 32.80 33.75
CA LEU A 282 15.67 33.54 34.10
C LEU A 282 16.65 32.63 34.86
N PRO A 283 17.97 32.82 34.67
CA PRO A 283 18.99 32.13 35.46
C PRO A 283 18.78 32.41 36.95
N ALA A 284 19.06 31.42 37.81
CA ALA A 284 18.88 31.51 39.27
C ALA A 284 19.61 32.72 39.90
N GLU A 285 20.71 33.17 39.29
CA GLU A 285 21.51 34.33 39.69
C GLU A 285 20.73 35.68 39.66
N PHE A 286 19.63 35.76 38.90
CA PHE A 286 18.77 36.95 38.83
C PHE A 286 17.63 36.92 39.85
N LEU A 287 17.23 35.74 40.31
CA LEU A 287 16.16 35.57 41.31
C LEU A 287 16.66 35.82 42.74
N GLU A 288 17.96 35.65 42.99
CA GLU A 288 18.56 35.89 44.32
C GLU A 288 18.76 37.38 44.66
N LYS A 289 18.56 38.31 43.71
CA LYS A 289 18.80 39.75 43.92
C LYS A 289 17.57 40.56 44.37
N GLU A 290 16.38 39.96 44.46
CA GLU A 290 15.14 40.65 44.84
C GLU A 290 14.75 40.50 46.33
N GLU A 291 15.53 39.79 47.15
CA GLU A 291 15.25 39.64 48.61
C GLU A 291 16.07 40.58 49.53
N LEU A 292 16.52 41.75 49.06
CA LEU A 292 17.15 42.79 49.90
C LEU A 292 16.53 44.17 49.71
#